data_AF-A0A7W2MFL8-F1
#
_entry.id   AF-A0A7W2MFL8-F1
#
_cell.length_a   1.000
_cell.length_b   1.000
_cell.length_c   1.000
_cell.angle_alpha   90.00
_cell.angle_beta   90.00
_cell.angle_gamma   90.00
#
_symmetry.space_group_name_H-M   'P 1'
#
loop_
_entity.id
_entity.type
_entity.pdbx_description
1 polymer ?
#
loop_
_entity_poly.entity_id
_entity_poly.type
_entity_poly.pdbx_seq_one_letter_code
_entity_poly.pdbx_strand_id
1 'polypeptide(L)' 'LAIAKDLKLDEVFIYSPLDNVEYFRNFNFISAGAVFMEAGMPRQRMACSVDNVSKSTNFAFNH' A
#
# COMPACT_ATOMS: atom_id res chain seq x y z
N LEU A 1 -0.18 -10.78 10.84
CA LEU A 1 -0.06 -11.83 9.79
C LEU A 1 -1.06 -12.97 9.96
N ALA A 2 -1.24 -13.54 11.17
CA ALA A 2 -2.14 -14.69 11.39
C ALA A 2 -3.58 -14.46 10.87
N ILE A 3 -4.22 -13.34 11.24
CA ILE A 3 -5.59 -13.02 10.81
C ILE A 3 -5.69 -12.87 9.28
N ALA A 4 -4.69 -12.29 8.61
CA ALA A 4 -4.72 -12.10 7.16
C ALA A 4 -4.58 -13.43 6.40
N LYS A 5 -3.76 -14.36 6.92
CA LYS A 5 -3.62 -15.70 6.36
C LYS A 5 -4.87 -16.55 6.57
N ASP A 6 -5.49 -16.44 7.75
CA ASP A 6 -6.78 -17.11 8.03
C ASP A 6 -7.91 -16.60 7.13
N LEU A 7 -7.85 -15.32 6.75
CA LEU A 7 -8.80 -14.68 5.82
C LEU A 7 -8.44 -14.88 4.33
N LYS A 8 -7.36 -15.61 4.01
CA LYS A 8 -6.83 -15.79 2.64
C LYS A 8 -6.61 -14.45 1.91
N LEU A 9 -6.10 -13.45 2.62
CA LEU A 9 -5.69 -12.19 2.01
C LEU A 9 -4.30 -12.39 1.39
N ASP A 10 -4.25 -12.41 0.06
CA ASP A 10 -3.01 -12.58 -0.71
C ASP A 10 -2.28 -11.25 -0.91
N GLU A 11 -3.04 -10.14 -0.99
CA GLU A 11 -2.53 -8.80 -1.26
C GLU A 11 -3.19 -7.72 -0.37
N VAL A 12 -2.43 -6.67 -0.07
CA VAL A 12 -2.92 -5.43 0.57
C VAL A 12 -2.76 -4.26 -0.38
N PHE A 13 -3.66 -3.28 -0.25
CA PHE A 13 -3.62 -2.04 -1.04
C PHE A 13 -3.50 -0.81 -0.15
N ILE A 14 -2.77 0.19 -0.61
CA ILE A 14 -2.67 1.53 0.00
C ILE A 14 -2.88 2.62 -1.05
N TYR A 15 -3.25 3.81 -0.61
CA TYR A 15 -3.21 5.03 -1.42
C TYR A 15 -2.06 5.91 -0.95
N SER A 16 -1.00 5.94 -1.74
CA SER A 16 0.15 6.80 -1.49
C SER A 16 -0.05 8.16 -2.17
N PRO A 17 0.35 9.28 -1.54
CA PRO A 17 0.68 10.49 -2.30
C PRO A 17 1.64 10.14 -3.45
N LEU A 18 1.45 10.78 -4.61
CA LEU A 18 2.26 10.47 -5.80
C LEU A 18 3.76 10.65 -5.54
N ASP A 19 4.13 11.66 -4.76
CA ASP A 19 5.51 11.99 -4.42
C ASP A 19 6.18 10.92 -3.52
N ASN A 20 5.39 10.11 -2.83
CA ASN A 20 5.88 9.08 -1.89
C ASN A 20 5.90 7.67 -2.50
N VAL A 21 5.56 7.50 -3.79
CA VAL A 21 5.52 6.18 -4.44
C VAL A 21 6.86 5.45 -4.32
N GLU A 22 7.97 6.16 -4.48
CA GLU A 22 9.31 5.57 -4.42
C GLU A 22 9.67 5.10 -3.00
N TYR A 23 9.18 5.80 -1.97
CA TYR A 23 9.34 5.36 -0.59
C TYR A 23 8.72 3.96 -0.39
N PHE A 24 7.49 3.75 -0.85
CA PHE A 24 6.79 2.49 -0.69
C PHE A 24 7.34 1.37 -1.57
N ARG A 25 7.94 1.70 -2.73
CA ARG A 25 8.65 0.72 -3.57
C ARG A 25 9.77 0.00 -2.82
N ASN A 26 10.49 0.70 -1.93
CA ASN A 26 11.52 0.10 -1.08
C ASN A 26 10.97 -0.92 -0.08
N PHE A 27 9.64 -0.95 0.15
CA PHE A 27 8.94 -1.88 1.03
C PHE A 27 8.12 -2.92 0.26
N ASN A 28 8.53 -3.25 -0.97
CA ASN A 28 7.88 -4.23 -1.85
C ASN A 28 6.46 -3.86 -2.31
N PHE A 29 6.07 -2.59 -2.20
CA PHE A 29 4.85 -2.13 -2.85
C PHE A 29 5.09 -1.84 -4.34
N ILE A 30 4.13 -2.21 -5.17
CA ILE A 30 4.09 -1.92 -6.60
C ILE A 30 2.90 -1.02 -6.92
N SER A 31 3.02 -0.17 -7.94
CA SER A 31 1.90 0.64 -8.43
C SER A 31 0.80 -0.25 -9.00
N ALA A 32 -0.44 -0.02 -8.60
CA ALA A 32 -1.62 -0.75 -9.07
C ALA A 32 -2.68 0.23 -9.56
N GLY A 33 -2.86 0.32 -10.88
CA GLY A 33 -3.82 1.23 -11.52
C GLY A 33 -3.26 2.63 -11.79
N ALA A 34 -4.13 3.53 -12.24
CA ALA A 34 -3.78 4.89 -12.63
C ALA A 34 -3.66 5.85 -11.42
N VAL A 35 -2.93 6.94 -11.61
CA VAL A 35 -2.91 8.09 -10.69
C VAL A 35 -4.28 8.75 -10.68
N PHE A 36 -4.75 9.18 -9.52
CA PHE A 36 -6.03 9.87 -9.34
C PHE A 36 -5.92 11.05 -8.37
N MET A 37 -6.93 11.92 -8.36
CA MET A 37 -7.00 13.07 -7.46
C MET A 37 -7.91 12.76 -6.27
N GLU A 38 -7.43 13.01 -5.05
CA GLU A 38 -8.22 12.91 -3.82
C GLU A 38 -7.99 14.15 -2.96
N ALA A 39 -9.06 14.89 -2.65
CA ALA A 39 -9.00 16.16 -1.91
C ALA A 39 -7.97 17.16 -2.48
N GLY A 40 -7.79 17.19 -3.80
CA GLY A 40 -6.83 18.07 -4.48
C GLY A 40 -5.38 17.56 -4.48
N MET A 41 -5.10 16.38 -3.92
CA MET A 41 -3.77 15.77 -3.93
C MET A 41 -3.69 14.61 -4.93
N PRO A 42 -2.62 14.51 -5.74
CA PRO A 42 -2.40 13.37 -6.61
C PRO A 42 -1.99 12.15 -5.78
N ARG A 43 -2.69 11.03 -6.01
CA ARG A 43 -2.46 9.76 -5.33
C ARG A 43 -2.29 8.63 -6.31
N GLN A 44 -1.50 7.64 -5.89
CA GLN A 44 -1.27 6.39 -6.59
C GLN A 44 -1.70 5.24 -5.69
N ARG A 45 -2.55 4.36 -6.20
CA ARG A 45 -2.82 3.09 -5.54
C ARG A 45 -1.61 2.18 -5.67
N MET A 46 -1.22 1.56 -4.57
CA MET A 46 -0.11 0.62 -4.52
C MET A 46 -0.55 -0.68 -3.86
N ALA A 47 0.04 -1.80 -4.29
CA ALA A 47 -0.26 -3.15 -3.82
C ALA A 47 1.01 -3.82 -3.28
N CYS A 48 0.86 -4.67 -2.26
CA CYS A 48 1.95 -5.51 -1.75
C CYS A 48 1.38 -6.86 -1.34
N SER A 49 2.11 -7.95 -1.60
CA SER A 49 1.73 -9.28 -1.12
C SER A 49 1.86 -9.36 0.40
N VAL A 50 0.88 -9.97 1.07
CA VAL A 50 0.87 -10.14 2.53
C VAL A 50 2.10 -10.91 3.04
N ASP A 51 2.67 -11.80 2.23
CA ASP A 51 3.88 -12.54 2.57
C ASP A 51 5.13 -11.64 2.63
N ASN A 52 5.12 -10.53 1.89
CA ASN A 52 6.20 -9.55 1.86
C ASN A 52 6.00 -8.39 2.84
N VAL A 53 4.84 -8.33 3.53
CA VAL A 53 4.58 -7.37 4.63
C VAL A 53 5.29 -7.85 5.90
N SER A 54 6.63 -7.83 5.87
CA SER A 54 7.44 -8.11 7.06
C SER A 54 7.99 -6.80 7.62
N LYS A 55 7.47 -6.40 8.80
CA LYS A 55 8.08 -5.47 9.78
C LYS A 55 8.01 -3.94 9.58
N SER A 56 7.14 -3.39 8.74
CA SER A 56 6.87 -1.94 8.76
C SER A 56 5.45 -1.66 9.28
N THR A 57 5.22 -1.93 10.56
CA THR A 57 3.97 -1.60 11.25
C THR A 57 3.99 -0.12 11.65
N ASN A 58 3.75 0.78 10.68
CA ASN A 58 3.27 2.15 10.89
C ASN A 58 2.84 2.76 9.54
N PHE A 59 2.08 2.01 8.73
CA PHE A 59 1.33 2.62 7.64
C PHE A 59 0.14 3.32 8.29
N ALA A 60 0.29 4.61 8.60
CA ALA A 60 -0.78 5.41 9.16
C ALA A 60 -1.90 5.54 8.12
N PHE A 61 -2.90 4.67 8.21
CA PHE A 61 -4.20 4.87 7.59
C PHE A 61 -4.90 6.00 8.36
N ASN A 62 -4.45 7.23 8.18
CA ASN A 62 -5.25 8.39 8.54
C ASN A 62 -6.31 8.53 7.43
N HIS A 63 -7.50 8.02 7.75
CA HIS A 63 -8.75 8.35 7.06
C HIS A 63 -9.13 9.81 7.36
#